data_AF-A0A919ZLN6-F1
#
_entry.id   AF-A0A919ZLN6-F1
#
_cell.length_a   1.000
_cell.length_b   1.000
_cell.length_c   1.000
_cell.angle_alpha   90.00
_cell.angle_beta   90.00
_cell.angle_gamma   90.00
#
_symmetry.space_group_name_H-M   'P 1'
#
loop_
_entity.id
_entity.type
_entity.pdbx_description
1 polymer ?
#
loop_
_entity_poly.entity_id
_entity_poly.type
_entity_poly.pdbx_seq_one_letter_code
_entity_poly.pdbx_strand_id
1 'polypeptide(L)'
;MNFFIMNYQSTTIKSKWTKTKWLLESTRIKKYIPRTLPFTYNNLKFMISEYSTVYFKPVSGAGGHHIVRITQIGGSYQTQHKSVKKRYSTIDGLYEYLKKHTKGGDYLLQKGIKLATVKGRPFDIRVMVQKTNRDVWKSTAIFVKIGRPNSVATNYNQGGTIGYFSRTLTLAGFRKTQINRITEELITLGESVGTIFNQHDPGFQELGLDVALDKGGNIWILEVNTRPQIYPLKQMKDKSMYYRILSYAKQYGRRK
;
A
#
# COMPACT_ATOMS: atom_id res chain seq x y z
N MET A 1 -0.05 -28.44 -32.90
CA MET A 1 -0.79 -27.64 -31.91
C MET A 1 0.16 -26.56 -31.38
N ASN A 2 0.12 -25.36 -31.96
CA ASN A 2 1.05 -24.28 -31.60
C ASN A 2 0.70 -23.71 -30.23
N PHE A 3 1.52 -24.04 -29.21
CA PHE A 3 1.48 -23.34 -27.93
C PHE A 3 2.09 -21.94 -28.11
N PHE A 4 1.27 -20.96 -28.51
CA PHE A 4 1.66 -19.56 -28.37
C PHE A 4 1.91 -19.27 -26.88
N ILE A 5 3.16 -18.99 -26.53
CA ILE A 5 3.52 -18.50 -25.20
C ILE A 5 3.01 -17.06 -25.12
N MET A 6 1.83 -16.86 -24.53
CA MET A 6 1.36 -15.50 -24.20
C MET A 6 2.34 -14.88 -23.20
N ASN A 7 2.99 -13.80 -23.63
CA ASN A 7 3.81 -12.96 -22.77
C ASN A 7 2.93 -12.17 -21.79
N TYR A 8 3.50 -11.74 -20.66
CA TYR A 8 2.78 -10.92 -19.68
C TYR A 8 2.43 -9.55 -20.26
N GLN A 9 1.15 -9.30 -20.47
CA GLN A 9 0.64 -8.09 -21.14
C GLN A 9 -0.12 -7.20 -20.16
N SER A 10 0.58 -6.61 -19.18
CA SER A 10 -0.01 -5.58 -18.29
C SER A 10 0.93 -4.40 -18.14
N THR A 11 0.39 -3.19 -18.31
CA THR A 11 1.08 -1.92 -18.07
C THR A 11 1.67 -1.87 -16.67
N THR A 12 2.85 -1.25 -16.53
CA THR A 12 3.50 -1.01 -15.23
C THR A 12 3.84 0.46 -15.06
N ILE A 13 3.36 1.07 -13.96
CA ILE A 13 3.71 2.44 -13.57
C ILE A 13 4.54 2.42 -12.29
N LYS A 14 5.80 2.85 -12.42
CA LYS A 14 6.76 2.91 -11.30
C LYS A 14 6.49 4.07 -10.35
N SER A 15 6.05 5.22 -10.87
CA SER A 15 5.83 6.43 -10.06
C SER A 15 4.64 6.27 -9.13
N LYS A 16 4.90 6.24 -7.82
CA LYS A 16 3.88 6.32 -6.77
C LYS A 16 3.10 7.62 -6.88
N TRP A 17 3.76 8.72 -7.22
CA TRP A 17 3.11 10.02 -7.31
C TRP A 17 2.10 10.08 -8.45
N THR A 18 2.45 9.57 -9.63
CA THR A 18 1.51 9.48 -10.78
C THR A 18 0.25 8.72 -10.39
N LYS A 19 0.43 7.53 -9.82
CA LYS A 19 -0.67 6.69 -9.32
C LYS A 19 -1.52 7.39 -8.25
N THR A 20 -0.88 8.12 -7.33
CA THR A 20 -1.58 8.90 -6.31
C THR A 20 -2.38 10.06 -6.91
N LYS A 21 -1.84 10.78 -7.90
CA LYS A 21 -2.55 11.88 -8.58
C LYS A 21 -3.85 11.40 -9.25
N TRP A 22 -3.79 10.32 -10.01
CA TRP A 22 -4.98 9.70 -10.62
C TRP A 22 -6.09 9.42 -9.61
N LEU A 23 -5.73 8.92 -8.42
CA LEU A 23 -6.72 8.65 -7.36
C LEU A 23 -7.27 9.93 -6.70
N LEU A 24 -6.47 10.99 -6.64
CA LEU A 24 -6.87 12.27 -6.05
C LEU A 24 -7.83 13.06 -6.94
N GLU A 25 -7.84 12.82 -8.25
CA GLU A 25 -8.80 13.42 -9.19
C GLU A 25 -10.23 12.92 -8.97
N SER A 26 -10.40 11.72 -8.40
CA SER A 26 -11.71 11.16 -8.07
C SER A 26 -12.24 11.68 -6.73
N THR A 27 -13.37 12.38 -6.76
CA THR A 27 -14.07 12.87 -5.55
C THR A 27 -14.50 11.73 -4.61
N ARG A 28 -14.81 10.56 -5.17
CA ARG A 28 -15.20 9.36 -4.41
C ARG A 28 -14.01 8.66 -3.76
N ILE A 29 -12.83 8.69 -4.41
CA ILE A 29 -11.65 7.94 -3.94
C ILE A 29 -10.69 8.78 -3.10
N LYS A 30 -10.58 10.10 -3.33
CA LYS A 30 -9.61 10.96 -2.64
C LYS A 30 -9.66 10.87 -1.12
N LYS A 31 -10.84 10.60 -0.53
CA LYS A 31 -11.04 10.42 0.92
C LYS A 31 -10.29 9.22 1.51
N TYR A 32 -9.99 8.21 0.69
CA TYR A 32 -9.22 7.02 1.07
C TYR A 32 -7.71 7.23 0.96
N ILE A 33 -7.24 8.37 0.45
CA ILE A 33 -5.82 8.62 0.24
C ILE A 33 -5.27 9.42 1.42
N PRO A 34 -4.30 8.89 2.19
CA PRO A 34 -3.60 9.70 3.17
C PRO A 34 -2.99 10.93 2.50
N ARG A 35 -3.07 12.10 3.16
CA ARG A 35 -2.44 13.33 2.64
C ARG A 35 -1.01 13.03 2.20
N THR A 36 -0.73 13.29 0.93
CA THR A 36 0.55 12.98 0.29
C THR A 36 0.99 14.20 -0.52
N LEU A 37 2.22 14.66 -0.31
CA LEU A 37 2.80 15.82 -0.99
C LEU A 37 4.22 15.49 -1.50
N PRO A 38 4.68 16.11 -2.60
CA PRO A 38 6.09 16.09 -2.98
C PRO A 38 6.98 16.64 -1.87
N PHE A 39 8.19 16.09 -1.72
CA PHE A 39 9.15 16.56 -0.73
C PHE A 39 9.72 17.92 -1.15
N THR A 40 9.37 18.94 -0.39
CA THR A 40 9.98 20.29 -0.42
C THR A 40 10.13 20.76 1.02
N TYR A 41 10.91 21.82 1.25
CA TYR A 41 11.04 22.40 2.58
C TYR A 41 9.68 22.81 3.16
N ASN A 42 8.89 23.55 2.38
CA ASN A 42 7.56 24.02 2.78
C ASN A 42 6.59 22.86 3.05
N ASN A 43 6.59 21.84 2.18
CA ASN A 43 5.74 20.67 2.38
C ASN A 43 6.19 19.85 3.60
N LEU A 44 7.49 19.76 3.88
CA LEU A 44 7.99 19.12 5.10
C LEU A 44 7.46 19.85 6.33
N LYS A 45 7.65 21.17 6.38
CA LYS A 45 7.17 22.03 7.48
C LYS A 45 5.68 21.87 7.73
N PHE A 46 4.88 21.94 6.66
CA PHE A 46 3.43 21.73 6.74
C PHE A 46 3.07 20.31 7.21
N MET A 47 3.64 19.27 6.59
CA MET A 47 3.24 17.90 6.91
C MET A 47 3.56 17.49 8.35
N ILE A 48 4.67 17.96 8.91
CA ILE A 48 5.07 17.63 10.29
C ILE A 48 4.33 18.47 11.34
N SER A 49 3.83 19.66 10.99
CA SER A 49 2.96 20.44 11.88
C SER A 49 1.55 19.83 11.95
N GLU A 50 1.03 19.34 10.83
CA GLU A 50 -0.33 18.80 10.74
C GLU A 50 -0.46 17.35 11.26
N TYR A 51 0.62 16.56 11.16
CA TYR A 51 0.54 15.13 11.41
C TYR A 51 1.62 14.61 12.35
N SER A 52 1.18 13.93 13.41
CA SER A 52 2.04 13.26 14.39
C SER A 52 3.05 12.25 13.84
N THR A 53 2.82 11.74 12.62
CA THR A 53 3.73 10.83 11.93
C THR A 53 3.66 11.13 10.44
N VAL A 54 4.83 11.30 9.82
CA VAL A 54 4.99 11.49 8.37
C VAL A 54 5.97 10.45 7.85
N TYR A 55 5.62 9.79 6.76
CA TYR A 55 6.52 8.91 6.03
C TYR A 55 7.14 9.65 4.86
N PHE A 56 8.47 9.69 4.84
CA PHE A 56 9.28 10.14 3.72
C PHE A 56 9.68 8.92 2.88
N LYS A 57 9.26 8.88 1.62
CA LYS A 57 9.44 7.70 0.74
C LYS A 57 9.77 8.14 -0.70
N PRO A 58 10.58 7.39 -1.46
CA PRO A 58 10.90 7.76 -2.83
C PRO A 58 9.66 7.67 -3.73
N VAL A 59 9.60 8.48 -4.79
CA VAL A 59 8.53 8.43 -5.80
C VAL A 59 8.53 7.08 -6.53
N SER A 60 9.71 6.53 -6.83
CA SER A 60 9.88 5.23 -7.48
C SER A 60 10.59 4.21 -6.58
N GLY A 61 10.46 2.94 -6.92
CA GLY A 61 11.09 1.83 -6.19
C GLY A 61 10.10 0.96 -5.45
N ALA A 62 10.54 -0.21 -5.00
CA ALA A 62 9.72 -1.22 -4.34
C ALA A 62 10.34 -1.67 -3.00
N GLY A 63 9.57 -2.40 -2.20
CA GLY A 63 10.10 -3.08 -1.01
C GLY A 63 10.41 -2.21 0.20
N GLY A 64 10.07 -0.92 0.19
CA GLY A 64 10.09 -0.06 1.38
C GLY A 64 11.49 0.23 1.98
N HIS A 65 12.57 -0.06 1.25
CA HIS A 65 13.94 0.06 1.77
C HIS A 65 14.41 1.49 2.06
N HIS A 66 13.75 2.49 1.48
CA HIS A 66 14.10 3.92 1.60
C HIS A 66 12.99 4.74 2.28
N ILE A 67 12.15 4.07 3.09
CA ILE A 67 11.10 4.75 3.84
C ILE A 67 11.66 5.21 5.19
N VAL A 68 11.62 6.51 5.43
CA VAL A 68 11.97 7.12 6.71
C VAL A 68 10.69 7.56 7.40
N ARG A 69 10.48 7.15 8.65
CA ARG A 69 9.42 7.68 9.50
C ARG A 69 9.92 8.93 10.21
N ILE A 70 9.10 9.97 10.25
CA ILE A 70 9.36 11.24 10.93
C ILE A 70 8.29 11.42 12.01
N THR A 71 8.70 11.76 13.22
CA THR A 71 7.83 12.07 14.37
C THR A 71 8.38 13.26 15.15
N GLN A 72 7.52 14.13 15.66
CA GLN A 72 7.92 15.19 16.58
C GLN A 72 7.92 14.66 18.03
N ILE A 73 8.98 14.93 18.79
CA ILE A 73 9.16 14.47 20.17
C ILE A 73 9.84 15.59 20.98
N GLY A 74 9.13 16.16 21.96
CA GLY A 74 9.69 17.15 22.90
C GLY A 74 10.35 18.34 22.19
N GLY A 75 9.67 18.93 21.20
CA GLY A 75 10.19 20.05 20.41
C GLY A 75 11.23 19.67 19.35
N SER A 76 11.75 18.44 19.35
CA SER A 76 12.69 17.93 18.35
C SER A 76 12.02 17.03 17.31
N TYR A 77 12.71 16.76 16.21
CA TYR A 77 12.27 15.84 15.16
C TYR A 77 13.09 14.55 15.24
N GLN A 78 12.41 13.41 15.27
CA GLN A 78 13.04 12.10 15.22
C GLN A 78 12.77 11.44 13.88
N THR A 79 13.83 11.02 13.18
CA THR A 79 13.73 10.11 12.05
C THR A 79 13.97 8.67 12.49
N GLN A 80 13.30 7.74 11.83
CA GLN A 80 13.54 6.31 11.98
C GLN A 80 13.62 5.65 10.60
N HIS A 81 14.75 5.03 10.31
CA HIS A 81 14.98 4.22 9.12
C HIS A 81 15.42 2.83 9.55
N LYS A 82 14.60 1.81 9.28
CA LYS A 82 14.76 0.47 9.88
C LYS A 82 14.83 0.57 11.42
N SER A 83 15.90 0.06 12.03
CA SER A 83 16.17 0.15 13.47
C SER A 83 16.88 1.44 13.89
N VAL A 84 17.43 2.21 12.94
CA VAL A 84 18.24 3.39 13.23
C VAL A 84 17.33 4.59 13.48
N LYS A 85 17.53 5.26 14.63
CA LYS A 85 16.84 6.51 14.99
C LYS A 85 17.85 7.65 15.05
N LYS A 86 17.47 8.83 14.55
CA LYS A 86 18.25 10.07 14.68
C LYS A 86 17.34 11.20 15.12
N ARG A 87 17.87 12.16 15.89
CA ARG A 87 17.15 13.35 16.35
C ARG A 87 17.76 14.62 15.76
N TYR A 88 16.90 15.61 15.52
CA TYR A 88 17.24 16.92 14.96
C TYR A 88 16.51 17.97 15.79
N SER A 89 17.23 18.96 16.30
CA SER A 89 16.66 20.06 17.09
C SER A 89 15.89 21.06 16.23
N THR A 90 16.28 21.23 14.96
CA THR A 90 15.66 22.18 14.03
C THR A 90 15.09 21.49 12.80
N ILE A 91 14.11 22.16 12.18
CA ILE A 91 13.53 21.69 10.91
C ILE A 91 14.55 21.75 9.78
N ASP A 92 15.44 22.74 9.79
CA ASP A 92 16.51 22.86 8.78
C ASP A 92 17.47 21.68 8.84
N GLY A 93 17.87 21.27 10.06
CA GLY A 93 18.71 20.09 10.26
C GLY A 93 18.03 18.80 9.78
N LEU A 94 16.73 18.65 10.04
CA LEU A 94 15.94 17.54 9.50
C LEU A 94 15.89 17.58 7.96
N TYR A 95 15.60 18.74 7.38
CA TYR A 95 15.49 18.92 5.94
C TYR A 95 16.79 18.59 5.23
N GLU A 96 17.93 19.10 5.71
CA GLU A 96 19.24 18.83 5.13
C GLU A 96 19.61 17.35 5.17
N TYR A 97 19.27 16.66 6.27
CA TYR A 97 19.44 15.21 6.34
C TYR A 97 18.59 14.48 5.29
N LEU A 98 17.30 14.82 5.17
CA LEU A 98 16.40 14.19 4.21
C LEU A 98 16.80 14.50 2.76
N LYS A 99 17.21 15.74 2.48
CA LYS A 99 17.72 16.18 1.18
C LYS A 99 18.95 15.36 0.78
N LYS A 100 19.92 15.17 1.67
CA LYS A 100 21.07 14.28 1.44
C LYS A 100 20.64 12.83 1.24
N HIS A 101 19.64 12.35 1.98
CA HIS A 101 19.10 11.00 1.82
C HIS A 101 18.51 10.75 0.42
N THR A 102 17.97 11.78 -0.24
CA THR A 102 17.38 11.64 -1.58
C THR A 102 18.39 11.18 -2.64
N LYS A 103 19.68 11.50 -2.47
CA LYS A 103 20.71 11.36 -3.51
C LYS A 103 20.28 11.97 -4.87
N GLY A 104 19.53 13.07 -4.82
CA GLY A 104 19.02 13.77 -6.01
C GLY A 104 17.72 13.19 -6.59
N GLY A 105 17.14 12.14 -6.00
CA GLY A 105 15.87 11.57 -6.45
C GLY A 105 14.63 12.25 -5.87
N ASP A 106 13.49 12.08 -6.52
CA ASP A 106 12.21 12.60 -6.03
C ASP A 106 11.63 11.77 -4.89
N TYR A 107 11.11 12.46 -3.87
CA TYR A 107 10.50 11.86 -2.68
C TYR A 107 9.12 12.47 -2.40
N LEU A 108 8.33 11.71 -1.63
CA LEU A 108 7.01 12.06 -1.14
C LEU A 108 7.00 12.07 0.38
N LEU A 109 6.21 12.98 0.93
CA LEU A 109 5.78 13.01 2.32
C LEU A 109 4.35 12.50 2.38
N GLN A 110 4.08 11.49 3.20
CA GLN A 110 2.75 10.92 3.36
C GLN A 110 2.36 10.85 4.83
N LYS A 111 1.12 11.24 5.16
CA LYS A 111 0.54 11.08 6.50
C LYS A 111 0.65 9.62 6.94
N GLY A 112 1.20 9.39 8.12
CA GLY A 112 1.22 8.07 8.75
C GLY A 112 -0.14 7.67 9.30
N ILE A 113 -0.52 6.42 9.07
CA ILE A 113 -1.75 5.82 9.60
C ILE A 113 -1.41 4.92 10.78
N LYS A 114 -2.12 5.11 11.90
CA LYS A 114 -2.01 4.22 13.07
C LYS A 114 -2.77 2.94 12.79
N LEU A 115 -2.05 1.93 12.30
CA LEU A 115 -2.63 0.65 11.89
C LEU A 115 -3.33 -0.07 13.04
N ALA A 116 -4.41 -0.77 12.71
CA ALA A 116 -4.98 -1.81 13.55
C ALA A 116 -3.92 -2.91 13.78
N THR A 117 -4.04 -3.59 14.93
CA THR A 117 -3.11 -4.63 15.34
C THR A 117 -3.84 -5.92 15.64
N VAL A 118 -3.17 -7.04 15.36
CA VAL A 118 -3.61 -8.38 15.77
C VAL A 118 -2.53 -8.96 16.68
N LYS A 119 -2.89 -9.29 17.93
CA LYS A 119 -1.92 -9.76 18.94
C LYS A 119 -0.69 -8.82 19.06
N GLY A 120 -0.93 -7.52 19.09
CA GLY A 120 0.13 -6.49 19.17
C GLY A 120 0.95 -6.26 17.88
N ARG A 121 0.67 -6.99 16.79
CA ARG A 121 1.39 -6.84 15.51
C ARG A 121 0.56 -6.01 14.54
N PRO A 122 1.10 -4.93 13.94
CA PRO A 122 0.38 -4.16 12.95
C PRO A 122 0.12 -4.99 11.70
N PHE A 123 -0.95 -4.68 10.99
CA PHE A 123 -1.25 -5.31 9.71
C PHE A 123 -1.79 -4.32 8.68
N ASP A 124 -1.59 -4.65 7.41
CA ASP A 124 -2.23 -4.00 6.28
C ASP A 124 -2.89 -5.04 5.38
N ILE A 125 -3.84 -4.61 4.57
CA ILE A 125 -4.69 -5.46 3.73
C ILE A 125 -4.21 -5.33 2.28
N ARG A 126 -3.97 -6.47 1.63
CA ARG A 126 -3.83 -6.55 0.18
C ARG A 126 -5.20 -6.82 -0.43
N VAL A 127 -5.64 -5.95 -1.35
CA VAL A 127 -6.74 -6.22 -2.28
C VAL A 127 -6.13 -6.48 -3.66
N MET A 128 -6.31 -7.68 -4.17
CA MET A 128 -5.97 -8.03 -5.56
C MET A 128 -7.17 -7.72 -6.45
N VAL A 129 -6.94 -6.96 -7.51
CA VAL A 129 -7.95 -6.56 -8.47
C VAL A 129 -7.47 -6.98 -9.86
N GLN A 130 -8.29 -7.70 -10.61
CA GLN A 130 -7.93 -8.20 -11.93
C GLN A 130 -9.04 -7.88 -12.92
N LYS A 131 -8.64 -7.51 -14.13
CA LYS A 131 -9.55 -7.31 -15.25
C LYS A 131 -9.98 -8.67 -15.79
N THR A 132 -11.26 -8.78 -16.11
CA THR A 132 -11.83 -9.95 -16.77
C THR A 132 -11.66 -9.83 -18.28
N ASN A 133 -11.86 -10.92 -19.01
CA ASN A 133 -11.94 -10.93 -20.48
C ASN A 133 -13.10 -10.12 -21.08
N ARG A 134 -14.00 -9.58 -20.26
CA ARG A 134 -15.08 -8.66 -20.67
C ARG A 134 -14.78 -7.21 -20.27
N ASP A 135 -13.51 -6.90 -20.00
CA ASP A 135 -13.02 -5.59 -19.55
C ASP A 135 -13.61 -5.06 -18.23
N VAL A 136 -14.24 -5.93 -17.44
CA VAL A 136 -14.77 -5.59 -16.11
C VAL A 136 -13.70 -5.87 -15.05
N TRP A 137 -13.47 -4.91 -14.14
CA TRP A 137 -12.59 -5.06 -12.98
C TRP A 137 -13.26 -5.85 -11.86
N LYS A 138 -12.53 -6.80 -11.26
CA LYS A 138 -12.99 -7.60 -10.12
C LYS A 138 -11.96 -7.70 -9.02
N SER A 139 -12.40 -7.52 -7.77
CA SER A 139 -11.59 -7.84 -6.59
C SER A 139 -11.54 -9.36 -6.39
N THR A 140 -10.41 -9.98 -6.70
CA THR A 140 -10.26 -11.44 -6.77
C THR A 140 -9.72 -12.08 -5.50
N ALA A 141 -9.01 -11.32 -4.67
CA ALA A 141 -8.54 -11.79 -3.36
C ALA A 141 -8.37 -10.63 -2.38
N ILE A 142 -8.66 -10.89 -1.11
CA ILE A 142 -8.40 -9.99 0.00
C ILE A 142 -7.68 -10.78 1.09
N PHE A 143 -6.49 -10.34 1.47
CA PHE A 143 -5.69 -10.99 2.50
C PHE A 143 -4.88 -9.97 3.29
N VAL A 144 -4.32 -10.40 4.42
CA VAL A 144 -3.64 -9.50 5.35
C VAL A 144 -2.14 -9.78 5.34
N LYS A 145 -1.31 -8.73 5.33
CA LYS A 145 0.13 -8.79 5.62
C LYS A 145 0.35 -8.34 7.06
N ILE A 146 0.72 -9.28 7.92
CA ILE A 146 0.97 -9.03 9.34
C ILE A 146 2.46 -8.75 9.54
N GLY A 147 2.80 -7.55 10.02
CA GLY A 147 4.17 -7.14 10.31
C GLY A 147 4.79 -7.94 11.45
N ARG A 148 6.10 -7.76 11.70
CA ARG A 148 6.77 -8.37 12.86
C ARG A 148 6.30 -7.74 14.18
N PRO A 149 6.41 -8.44 15.32
CA PRO A 149 6.29 -7.81 16.64
C PRO A 149 7.16 -6.55 16.73
N ASN A 150 6.63 -5.49 17.32
CA ASN A 150 7.31 -4.19 17.51
C ASN A 150 7.77 -3.49 16.21
N SER A 151 7.31 -3.95 15.03
CA SER A 151 7.60 -3.28 13.76
C SER A 151 6.74 -2.03 13.58
N VAL A 152 7.32 -1.03 12.94
CA VAL A 152 6.64 0.23 12.58
C VAL A 152 6.00 0.16 11.19
N ALA A 153 6.28 -0.92 10.45
CA ALA A 153 5.73 -1.18 9.12
C ALA A 153 5.39 -2.67 8.92
N THR A 154 4.48 -2.93 8.00
CA THR A 154 3.89 -4.24 7.69
C THR A 154 4.58 -4.97 6.54
N ASN A 155 5.83 -4.60 6.26
CA ASN A 155 6.53 -5.07 5.07
C ASN A 155 6.78 -6.59 5.14
N TYR A 156 5.96 -7.36 4.42
CA TYR A 156 6.05 -8.81 4.32
C TYR A 156 7.47 -9.28 3.95
N ASN A 157 8.12 -8.57 3.02
CA ASN A 157 9.48 -8.89 2.56
C ASN A 157 10.56 -8.69 3.64
N GLN A 158 10.20 -8.14 4.81
CA GLN A 158 11.07 -8.03 5.98
C GLN A 158 10.62 -9.00 7.08
N GLY A 159 10.09 -10.17 6.68
CA GLY A 159 9.67 -11.28 7.57
C GLY A 159 8.33 -11.07 8.25
N GLY A 160 7.38 -10.46 7.56
CA GLY A 160 5.97 -10.53 7.93
C GLY A 160 5.34 -11.86 7.52
N THR A 161 4.08 -12.08 7.89
CA THR A 161 3.33 -13.31 7.58
C THR A 161 2.01 -12.96 6.89
N ILE A 162 1.52 -13.84 6.00
CA ILE A 162 0.19 -13.68 5.41
C ILE A 162 -0.87 -14.24 6.36
N GLY A 163 -1.95 -13.50 6.54
CA GLY A 163 -3.12 -13.87 7.33
C GLY A 163 -4.41 -13.90 6.51
N TYR A 164 -5.36 -14.72 6.94
CA TYR A 164 -6.72 -14.73 6.41
C TYR A 164 -7.48 -13.51 6.90
N PHE A 165 -8.08 -12.76 5.99
CA PHE A 165 -8.70 -11.47 6.26
C PHE A 165 -9.70 -11.50 7.44
N SER A 166 -10.78 -12.26 7.32
CA SER A 166 -11.84 -12.27 8.35
C SER A 166 -11.32 -12.75 9.70
N ARG A 167 -10.50 -13.82 9.73
CA ARG A 167 -9.90 -14.33 10.97
C ARG A 167 -8.99 -13.29 11.63
N THR A 168 -8.17 -12.60 10.85
CA THR A 168 -7.27 -11.57 11.39
C THR A 168 -8.05 -10.40 11.98
N LEU A 169 -9.10 -9.92 11.31
CA LEU A 169 -9.92 -8.83 11.83
C LEU A 169 -10.71 -9.25 13.09
N THR A 170 -11.25 -10.48 13.14
CA THR A 170 -11.89 -11.00 14.36
C THR A 170 -10.91 -11.01 15.54
N LEU A 171 -9.68 -11.50 15.34
CA LEU A 171 -8.63 -11.50 16.37
C LEU A 171 -8.12 -10.10 16.73
N ALA A 172 -8.35 -9.11 15.87
CA ALA A 172 -8.06 -7.70 16.13
C ALA A 172 -9.23 -6.98 16.84
N GLY A 173 -10.32 -7.68 17.16
CA GLY A 173 -11.45 -7.14 17.92
C GLY A 173 -12.58 -6.54 17.07
N PHE A 174 -12.55 -6.69 15.75
CA PHE A 174 -13.64 -6.22 14.89
C PHE A 174 -14.84 -7.18 14.94
N ARG A 175 -16.05 -6.62 15.04
CA ARG A 175 -17.31 -7.38 15.02
C ARG A 175 -17.61 -7.90 13.62
N LYS A 176 -18.36 -9.02 13.51
CA LYS A 176 -18.75 -9.62 12.22
C LYS A 176 -19.41 -8.61 11.26
N THR A 177 -20.30 -7.76 11.76
CA THR A 177 -20.96 -6.71 10.97
C THR A 177 -19.97 -5.68 10.41
N GLN A 178 -18.97 -5.27 11.22
CA GLN A 178 -17.89 -4.38 10.75
C GLN A 178 -17.03 -5.06 9.69
N ILE A 179 -16.69 -6.34 9.87
CA ILE A 179 -15.89 -7.10 8.91
C ILE A 179 -16.61 -7.21 7.56
N ASN A 180 -17.92 -7.49 7.56
CA ASN A 180 -18.71 -7.54 6.33
C ASN A 180 -18.71 -6.17 5.61
N ARG A 181 -18.99 -5.09 6.35
CA ARG A 181 -18.95 -3.72 5.80
C ARG A 181 -17.59 -3.38 5.19
N ILE A 182 -16.50 -3.67 5.92
CA ILE A 182 -15.13 -3.44 5.43
C ILE A 182 -14.85 -4.29 4.19
N THR A 183 -15.33 -5.53 4.14
CA THR A 183 -15.17 -6.42 2.98
C THR A 183 -15.82 -5.82 1.73
N GLU A 184 -17.08 -5.42 1.83
CA GLU A 184 -17.83 -4.80 0.71
C GLU A 184 -17.19 -3.48 0.26
N GLU A 185 -16.76 -2.67 1.23
CA GLU A 185 -16.06 -1.41 0.97
C GLU A 185 -14.74 -1.64 0.23
N LEU A 186 -13.93 -2.63 0.63
CA LEU A 186 -12.67 -2.99 -0.05
C LEU A 186 -12.90 -3.55 -1.46
N ILE A 187 -13.93 -4.38 -1.65
CA ILE A 187 -14.28 -4.94 -2.98
C ILE A 187 -14.62 -3.79 -3.93
N THR A 188 -15.53 -2.92 -3.51
CA THR A 188 -16.00 -1.76 -4.30
C THR A 188 -14.86 -0.79 -4.57
N LEU A 189 -14.02 -0.53 -3.56
CA LEU A 189 -12.84 0.32 -3.67
C LEU A 189 -11.85 -0.24 -4.70
N GLY A 190 -11.57 -1.55 -4.66
CA GLY A 190 -10.67 -2.21 -5.59
C GLY A 190 -11.14 -2.09 -7.05
N GLU A 191 -12.41 -2.38 -7.31
CA GLU A 191 -13.01 -2.30 -8.65
C GLU A 191 -13.03 -0.86 -9.18
N SER A 192 -13.33 0.11 -8.31
CA SER A 192 -13.29 1.53 -8.65
C SER A 192 -11.88 2.01 -9.00
N VAL A 193 -10.87 1.58 -8.23
CA VAL A 193 -9.46 1.90 -8.51
C VAL A 193 -9.01 1.30 -9.85
N GLY A 194 -9.42 0.06 -10.14
CA GLY A 194 -9.19 -0.56 -11.45
C GLY A 194 -9.76 0.29 -12.60
N THR A 195 -10.99 0.74 -12.45
CA THR A 195 -11.67 1.60 -13.45
C THR A 195 -10.93 2.92 -13.66
N ILE A 196 -10.54 3.61 -12.57
CA ILE A 196 -9.78 4.88 -12.66
C ILE A 196 -8.45 4.66 -13.37
N PHE A 197 -7.71 3.60 -13.02
CA PHE A 197 -6.43 3.29 -13.67
C PHE A 197 -6.62 3.03 -15.16
N ASN A 198 -7.66 2.27 -15.54
CA ASN A 198 -7.98 1.97 -16.93
C ASN A 198 -8.39 3.22 -17.74
N GLN A 199 -8.97 4.24 -17.11
CA GLN A 199 -9.29 5.52 -17.75
C GLN A 199 -8.04 6.34 -18.08
N HIS A 200 -7.00 6.25 -17.24
CA HIS A 200 -5.73 6.94 -17.50
C HIS A 200 -4.79 6.18 -18.43
N ASP A 201 -4.77 4.84 -18.34
CA ASP A 201 -4.00 3.96 -19.23
C ASP A 201 -4.73 2.60 -19.34
N PRO A 202 -5.24 2.24 -20.53
CA PRO A 202 -6.10 1.06 -20.70
C PRO A 202 -5.35 -0.28 -20.63
N GLY A 203 -4.01 -0.28 -20.57
CA GLY A 203 -3.20 -1.50 -20.66
C GLY A 203 -3.05 -2.28 -19.35
N PHE A 204 -3.67 -1.86 -18.24
CA PHE A 204 -3.61 -2.61 -16.98
C PHE A 204 -4.53 -3.84 -17.01
N GLN A 205 -4.00 -4.98 -16.55
CA GLN A 205 -4.78 -6.21 -16.36
C GLN A 205 -4.92 -6.60 -14.89
N GLU A 206 -4.06 -6.08 -14.02
CA GLU A 206 -4.12 -6.35 -12.60
C GLU A 206 -3.51 -5.23 -11.75
N LEU A 207 -4.04 -5.09 -10.54
CA LEU A 207 -3.55 -4.18 -9.52
C LEU A 207 -3.53 -4.89 -8.16
N GLY A 208 -2.59 -4.50 -7.31
CA GLY A 208 -2.59 -4.88 -5.89
C GLY A 208 -2.59 -3.63 -5.03
N LEU A 209 -3.71 -3.36 -4.37
CA LEU A 209 -3.85 -2.24 -3.45
C LEU A 209 -3.31 -2.68 -2.08
N ASP A 210 -2.35 -1.92 -1.56
CA ASP A 210 -1.91 -2.02 -0.18
C ASP A 210 -2.70 -1.01 0.64
N VAL A 211 -3.52 -1.52 1.55
CA VAL A 211 -4.56 -0.76 2.26
C VAL A 211 -4.33 -0.83 3.76
N ALA A 212 -4.15 0.30 4.40
CA ALA A 212 -4.18 0.40 5.84
C ALA A 212 -5.62 0.34 6.36
N LEU A 213 -5.79 -0.35 7.48
CA LEU A 213 -6.97 -0.26 8.33
C LEU A 213 -6.53 0.37 9.65
N ASP A 214 -7.17 1.45 10.07
CA ASP A 214 -6.90 2.03 11.39
C ASP A 214 -7.76 1.39 12.49
N LYS A 215 -7.52 1.75 13.75
CA LYS A 215 -8.27 1.23 14.91
C LYS A 215 -9.77 1.57 14.89
N GLY A 216 -10.16 2.63 14.17
CA GLY A 216 -11.57 3.01 14.00
C GLY A 216 -12.26 2.21 12.88
N GLY A 217 -11.52 1.41 12.11
CA GLY A 217 -12.05 0.70 10.96
C GLY A 217 -12.11 1.56 9.69
N ASN A 218 -11.39 2.68 9.64
CA ASN A 218 -11.27 3.46 8.41
C ASN A 218 -10.20 2.87 7.49
N ILE A 219 -10.51 2.90 6.19
CA ILE A 219 -9.69 2.36 5.11
C ILE A 219 -8.83 3.47 4.51
N TRP A 220 -7.56 3.16 4.23
CA TRP A 220 -6.62 4.09 3.63
C TRP A 220 -5.74 3.38 2.57
N ILE A 221 -5.79 3.80 1.30
CA ILE A 221 -4.91 3.28 0.26
C ILE A 221 -3.50 3.85 0.47
N LEU A 222 -2.56 3.00 0.84
CA LEU A 222 -1.15 3.38 1.01
C LEU A 222 -0.42 3.40 -0.33
N GLU A 223 -0.69 2.42 -1.18
CA GLU A 223 -0.06 2.23 -2.49
C GLU A 223 -0.93 1.35 -3.41
N VAL A 224 -0.87 1.62 -4.72
CA VAL A 224 -1.38 0.73 -5.77
C VAL A 224 -0.19 0.14 -6.53
N ASN A 225 -0.06 -1.18 -6.52
CA ASN A 225 0.98 -1.91 -7.25
C ASN A 225 0.44 -2.37 -8.60
N THR A 226 1.05 -1.92 -9.70
CA THR A 226 0.66 -2.31 -11.08
C THR A 226 1.32 -3.61 -11.55
N ARG A 227 2.17 -4.21 -10.71
CA ARG A 227 2.74 -5.54 -10.90
C ARG A 227 2.78 -6.27 -9.55
N PRO A 228 1.62 -6.60 -8.99
CA PRO A 228 1.53 -7.11 -7.63
C PRO A 228 2.16 -8.50 -7.48
N GLN A 229 2.82 -8.74 -6.35
CA GLN A 229 3.37 -10.05 -6.00
C GLN A 229 2.27 -10.97 -5.46
N ILE A 230 2.20 -12.20 -5.98
CA ILE A 230 1.18 -13.20 -5.62
C ILE A 230 1.78 -14.45 -4.96
N TYR A 231 3.09 -14.66 -5.09
CA TYR A 231 3.81 -15.80 -4.51
C TYR A 231 3.63 -15.97 -3.00
N PRO A 232 3.41 -14.92 -2.16
CA PRO A 232 3.19 -15.13 -0.73
C PRO A 232 1.97 -16.02 -0.43
N LEU A 233 0.96 -16.02 -1.31
CA LEU A 233 -0.23 -16.86 -1.17
C LEU A 233 0.04 -18.35 -1.44
N LYS A 234 1.11 -18.68 -2.18
CA LYS A 234 1.50 -20.07 -2.45
C LYS A 234 1.90 -20.82 -1.17
N GLN A 235 2.31 -20.09 -0.13
CA GLN A 235 2.72 -20.62 1.17
C GLN A 235 1.55 -20.80 2.14
N MET A 236 0.34 -20.33 1.80
CA MET A 236 -0.84 -20.52 2.64
C MET A 236 -1.31 -21.98 2.57
N LYS A 237 -1.89 -22.46 3.68
CA LYS A 237 -2.49 -23.80 3.76
C LYS A 237 -3.63 -23.94 2.76
N ASP A 238 -4.57 -23.00 2.78
CA ASP A 238 -5.58 -22.86 1.74
C ASP A 238 -5.03 -22.01 0.59
N LYS A 239 -4.96 -22.60 -0.60
CA LYS A 239 -4.44 -21.99 -1.83
C LYS A 239 -5.55 -21.50 -2.76
N SER A 240 -6.81 -21.52 -2.33
CA SER A 240 -7.98 -21.07 -3.11
C SER A 240 -7.78 -19.68 -3.71
N MET A 241 -7.33 -18.71 -2.91
CA MET A 241 -7.01 -17.35 -3.37
C MET A 241 -5.90 -17.33 -4.42
N TYR A 242 -4.84 -18.13 -4.23
CA TYR A 242 -3.72 -18.20 -5.17
C TYR A 242 -4.19 -18.75 -6.53
N TYR A 243 -4.97 -19.83 -6.54
CA TYR A 243 -5.49 -20.42 -7.78
C TYR A 243 -6.54 -19.54 -8.45
N ARG A 244 -7.39 -18.84 -7.69
CA ARG A 244 -8.32 -17.85 -8.23
C ARG A 244 -7.58 -16.71 -8.91
N ILE A 245 -6.51 -16.19 -8.30
CA ILE A 245 -5.70 -15.15 -8.95
C ILE A 245 -5.10 -15.68 -10.24
N LEU A 246 -4.50 -16.87 -10.23
CA LEU A 246 -3.91 -17.47 -11.42
C LEU A 246 -4.91 -17.76 -12.54
N SER A 247 -6.16 -18.13 -12.22
CA SER A 247 -7.17 -18.40 -13.26
C SER A 247 -7.51 -17.14 -14.06
N TYR A 248 -7.55 -15.98 -13.41
CA TYR A 248 -7.65 -14.68 -14.08
C TYR A 248 -6.34 -14.33 -14.79
N ALA A 249 -5.19 -14.56 -14.13
CA ALA A 249 -3.89 -14.14 -14.61
C ALA A 249 -3.43 -14.83 -15.91
N LYS A 250 -3.90 -16.07 -16.13
CA LYS A 250 -3.69 -16.80 -17.39
C LYS A 250 -4.25 -16.08 -18.61
N GLN A 251 -5.31 -15.28 -18.45
CA GLN A 251 -5.99 -14.57 -19.55
C GLN A 251 -5.09 -13.51 -20.18
N TYR A 252 -4.09 -13.00 -19.45
CA TYR A 252 -3.14 -11.98 -19.90
C TYR A 252 -1.67 -12.43 -19.79
N GLY A 253 -1.44 -13.74 -19.90
CA GLY A 253 -0.09 -14.32 -20.02
C GLY A 253 0.72 -14.43 -18.72
N ARG A 254 0.12 -14.18 -17.55
CA ARG A 254 0.80 -14.40 -16.26
C ARG A 254 0.63 -15.83 -15.77
N ARG A 255 1.75 -16.53 -15.55
CA ARG A 255 1.77 -17.94 -15.09
C ARG A 255 2.31 -18.14 -13.67
N LYS A 256 2.94 -17.12 -13.08
CA LYS A 256 3.57 -17.14 -11.75
C LYS A 256 3.62 -15.74 -11.11
#